data_AF-A0A9D5PQF4-F1
#
_entry.id   AF-A0A9D5PQF4-F1
#
_cell.length_a   1.000
_cell.length_b   1.000
_cell.length_c   1.000
_cell.angle_alpha   90.00
_cell.angle_beta   90.00
_cell.angle_gamma   90.00
#
_symmetry.space_group_name_H-M   'P 1'
#
loop_
_entity.id
_entity.type
_entity.pdbx_description
1 polymer ?
#
loop_
_entity_poly.entity_id
_entity_poly.type
_entity_poly.pdbx_seq_one_letter_code
_entity_poly.pdbx_strand_id
1 'polypeptide(L)'
;MDELKTPGREAFAEAVQRSARSGNLVNVVFHAPREGEVLKVKGVIKVIGGSPVLQMEKQCTEGRVAQENIPLDSIAQTLSREYTVFLKADLNDKNGTASYMTSQKGKETVLLKGKLKDPDYGAAEADFRETCTLGNDKVKNHLLTGAEPFLRLLDITDKNGRVHDKKQAKFRQICRFTEYIKEAVSGHPVSGHPVSGHPVSGKGGEIYVCDLCCGKSYLSFAAYY
;
A
#
# COMPACT_ATOMS: atom_id res chain seq x y z
N MET A 1 32.15 -4.20 -39.30
CA MET A 1 30.84 -4.57 -38.71
C MET A 1 30.98 -4.31 -37.23
N ASP A 2 30.59 -3.11 -36.79
CA ASP A 2 30.59 -2.78 -35.37
C ASP A 2 29.45 -3.57 -34.72
N GLU A 3 29.80 -4.51 -33.84
CA GLU A 3 28.86 -5.08 -32.89
C GLU A 3 28.25 -3.91 -32.09
N LEU A 4 26.97 -3.62 -32.34
CA LEU A 4 26.16 -2.73 -31.54
C LEU A 4 26.10 -3.29 -30.12
N LYS A 5 27.07 -2.93 -29.28
CA LYS A 5 27.02 -3.14 -27.84
C LYS A 5 25.82 -2.37 -27.32
N THR A 6 24.74 -3.09 -27.04
CA THR A 6 23.56 -2.55 -26.36
C THR A 6 24.02 -1.73 -25.15
N PRO A 7 23.66 -0.43 -25.07
CA PRO A 7 23.97 0.43 -23.93
C PRO A 7 23.67 -0.27 -22.61
N GLY A 8 24.53 -0.11 -21.59
CA GLY A 8 24.36 -0.79 -20.31
C GLY A 8 22.99 -0.52 -19.70
N ARG A 9 22.50 0.71 -19.81
CA ARG A 9 21.16 1.08 -19.32
C ARG A 9 20.00 0.30 -19.97
N GLU A 10 20.13 -0.10 -21.24
CA GLU A 10 19.11 -0.87 -21.95
C GLU A 10 19.09 -2.32 -21.45
N ALA A 11 20.26 -2.94 -21.33
CA ALA A 11 20.38 -4.29 -20.78
C ALA A 11 19.85 -4.41 -19.33
N PHE A 12 20.08 -3.38 -18.51
CA PHE A 12 19.51 -3.33 -17.16
C PHE A 12 17.98 -3.12 -17.20
N ALA A 13 17.48 -2.24 -18.07
CA ALA A 13 16.05 -2.01 -18.21
C ALA A 13 15.30 -3.27 -18.66
N GLU A 14 15.86 -4.02 -19.61
CA GLU A 14 15.35 -5.32 -20.04
C GLU A 14 15.33 -6.35 -18.90
N ALA A 15 16.40 -6.39 -18.08
CA ALA A 15 16.44 -7.28 -16.92
C ALA A 15 15.34 -6.92 -15.89
N VAL A 16 15.11 -5.64 -15.63
CA VAL A 16 14.01 -5.18 -14.76
C VAL A 16 12.66 -5.55 -15.35
N GLN A 17 12.45 -5.32 -16.65
CA GLN A 17 11.19 -5.60 -17.33
C GLN A 17 10.86 -7.10 -17.34
N ARG A 18 11.85 -7.97 -17.62
CA ARG A 18 11.69 -9.43 -17.55
C ARG A 18 11.37 -9.88 -16.13
N SER A 19 12.15 -9.43 -15.14
CA SER A 19 11.93 -9.74 -13.72
C SER A 19 10.56 -9.29 -13.22
N ALA A 20 10.11 -8.11 -13.66
CA ALA A 20 8.79 -7.56 -13.35
C ALA A 20 7.67 -8.42 -13.92
N ARG A 21 7.73 -8.74 -15.23
CA ARG A 21 6.75 -9.55 -15.97
C ARG A 21 6.65 -10.98 -15.45
N SER A 22 7.77 -11.59 -15.11
CA SER A 22 7.82 -12.95 -14.57
C SER A 22 7.43 -13.03 -13.08
N GLY A 23 7.04 -11.92 -12.44
CA GLY A 23 6.66 -11.88 -11.03
C GLY A 23 7.80 -12.23 -10.05
N ASN A 24 9.05 -12.12 -10.50
CA ASN A 24 10.25 -12.44 -9.71
C ASN A 24 10.95 -11.20 -9.16
N LEU A 25 10.54 -10.00 -9.61
CA LEU A 25 11.03 -8.74 -9.09
C LEU A 25 10.71 -8.59 -7.61
N VAL A 26 11.76 -8.55 -6.79
CA VAL A 26 11.66 -8.23 -5.35
C VAL A 26 11.64 -6.71 -5.19
N ASN A 27 12.60 -6.00 -5.80
CA ASN A 27 12.60 -4.55 -5.92
C ASN A 27 13.63 -4.06 -6.94
N VAL A 28 13.46 -2.81 -7.37
CA VAL A 28 14.49 -2.03 -8.07
C VAL A 28 14.79 -0.77 -7.28
N VAL A 29 16.05 -0.35 -7.21
CA VAL A 29 16.51 0.77 -6.39
C VAL A 29 17.45 1.67 -7.17
N PHE A 30 17.02 2.89 -7.46
CA PHE A 30 17.87 3.96 -7.97
C PHE A 30 18.45 4.78 -6.82
N HIS A 31 19.75 5.01 -6.85
CA HIS A 31 20.49 5.69 -5.79
C HIS A 31 21.77 6.35 -6.33
N ALA A 32 22.50 7.05 -5.45
CA ALA A 32 23.61 7.91 -5.85
C ALA A 32 23.16 8.99 -6.86
N PRO A 33 22.29 9.92 -6.45
CA PRO A 33 21.83 11.00 -7.32
C PRO A 33 23.02 11.84 -7.78
N ARG A 34 22.94 12.37 -9.00
CA ARG A 34 23.92 13.34 -9.52
C ARG A 34 23.86 14.62 -8.69
N GLU A 35 22.68 15.24 -8.72
CA GLU A 35 22.29 16.43 -7.96
C GLU A 35 20.76 16.45 -7.87
N GLY A 36 20.20 17.20 -6.92
CA GLY A 36 18.76 17.43 -6.81
C GLY A 36 18.14 16.96 -5.50
N GLU A 37 16.82 17.11 -5.41
CA GLU A 37 16.05 16.89 -4.17
C GLU A 37 15.73 15.41 -3.92
N VAL A 38 15.87 14.52 -4.91
CA VAL A 38 15.53 13.10 -4.79
C VAL A 38 16.76 12.29 -4.41
N LEU A 39 16.74 11.68 -3.24
CA LEU A 39 17.85 10.89 -2.70
C LEU A 39 17.88 9.45 -3.22
N LYS A 40 16.70 8.87 -3.39
CA LYS A 40 16.53 7.45 -3.71
C LYS A 40 15.16 7.20 -4.31
N VAL A 41 15.08 6.27 -5.27
CA VAL A 41 13.81 5.76 -5.76
C VAL A 41 13.77 4.25 -5.61
N LYS A 42 12.71 3.72 -4.99
CA LYS A 42 12.50 2.28 -4.83
C LYS A 42 11.23 1.86 -5.56
N GLY A 43 11.34 0.89 -6.46
CA GLY A 43 10.23 0.26 -7.17
C GLY A 43 9.93 -1.14 -6.65
N VAL A 44 8.65 -1.46 -6.48
CA VAL A 44 8.15 -2.81 -6.16
C VAL A 44 6.93 -3.14 -7.01
N ILE A 45 6.72 -4.42 -7.35
CA ILE A 45 5.50 -4.83 -8.05
C ILE A 45 4.33 -4.85 -7.07
N LYS A 46 3.23 -4.20 -7.47
CA LYS A 46 1.94 -4.26 -6.79
C LYS A 46 0.82 -4.47 -7.79
N VAL A 47 -0.27 -5.06 -7.32
CA VAL A 47 -1.50 -5.17 -8.11
C VAL A 47 -2.46 -4.08 -7.64
N ILE A 48 -2.80 -3.13 -8.51
CA ILE A 48 -3.71 -2.02 -8.21
C ILE A 48 -4.86 -2.05 -9.21
N GLY A 49 -6.09 -2.13 -8.72
CA GLY A 49 -7.26 -2.27 -9.59
C GLY A 49 -7.22 -3.52 -10.49
N GLY A 50 -6.58 -4.60 -10.02
CA GLY A 50 -6.42 -5.84 -10.77
C GLY A 50 -5.31 -5.82 -11.83
N SER A 51 -4.59 -4.70 -11.99
CA SER A 51 -3.48 -4.58 -12.95
C SER A 51 -2.13 -4.54 -12.22
N PRO A 52 -1.12 -5.31 -12.66
CA PRO A 52 0.21 -5.23 -12.09
C PRO A 52 0.89 -3.92 -12.52
N VAL A 53 1.47 -3.23 -11.54
CA VAL A 53 2.21 -1.98 -11.73
C VAL A 53 3.51 -2.04 -10.95
N LEU A 54 4.54 -1.39 -11.47
CA LEU A 54 5.73 -1.03 -10.71
C LEU A 54 5.42 0.24 -9.92
N GLN A 55 5.15 0.10 -8.63
CA GLN A 55 4.96 1.22 -7.73
C GLN A 55 6.33 1.77 -7.30
N MET A 56 6.63 3.00 -7.69
CA MET A 56 7.88 3.71 -7.38
C MET A 56 7.65 4.72 -6.27
N GLU A 57 8.47 4.63 -5.22
CA GLU A 57 8.52 5.57 -4.10
C GLU A 57 9.80 6.40 -4.20
N LYS A 58 9.65 7.72 -4.34
CA LYS A 58 10.74 8.70 -4.43
C LYS A 58 10.92 9.35 -3.07
N GLN A 59 12.10 9.17 -2.48
CA GLN A 59 12.48 9.76 -1.20
C GLN A 59 13.22 11.07 -1.43
N CYS A 60 12.68 12.17 -0.94
CA CYS A 60 13.29 13.50 -1.08
C CYS A 60 14.12 13.90 0.16
N THR A 61 15.01 14.86 0.00
CA THR A 61 15.88 15.43 1.06
C THR A 61 15.09 15.96 2.26
N GLU A 62 13.92 16.53 2.03
CA GLU A 62 13.03 17.08 3.07
C GLU A 62 12.19 16.02 3.80
N GLY A 63 12.44 14.73 3.55
CA GLY A 63 11.66 13.62 4.12
C GLY A 63 10.31 13.39 3.46
N ARG A 64 9.92 14.21 2.47
CA ARG A 64 8.75 13.96 1.62
C ARG A 64 8.95 12.66 0.82
N VAL A 65 7.89 11.86 0.72
CA VAL A 65 7.84 10.66 -0.11
C VAL A 65 6.75 10.84 -1.15
N ALA A 66 7.13 10.78 -2.43
CA ALA A 66 6.20 10.81 -3.56
C ALA A 66 6.05 9.39 -4.13
N GLN A 67 4.84 9.04 -4.55
CA GLN A 67 4.54 7.71 -5.08
C GLN A 67 3.96 7.79 -6.49
N GLU A 68 4.41 6.91 -7.37
CA GLU A 68 3.99 6.83 -8.77
C GLU A 68 3.75 5.35 -9.14
N ASN A 69 2.67 5.06 -9.88
CA ASN A 69 2.35 3.70 -10.32
C ASN A 69 2.61 3.58 -11.82
N ILE A 70 3.56 2.72 -12.21
CA ILE A 70 4.00 2.57 -13.59
C ILE A 70 3.46 1.25 -14.17
N PRO A 71 2.70 1.27 -15.28
CA PRO A 71 2.34 0.04 -15.99
C PRO A 71 3.58 -0.74 -16.43
N LEU A 72 3.51 -2.08 -16.48
CA LEU A 72 4.67 -2.92 -16.81
C LEU A 72 5.26 -2.62 -18.21
N ASP A 73 4.41 -2.20 -19.16
CA ASP A 73 4.84 -1.82 -20.52
C ASP A 73 5.64 -0.51 -20.55
N SER A 74 5.46 0.35 -19.54
CA SER A 74 6.11 1.66 -19.47
C SER A 74 7.40 1.67 -18.65
N ILE A 75 7.83 0.51 -18.13
CA ILE A 75 9.02 0.38 -17.27
C ILE A 75 10.25 0.95 -17.97
N ALA A 76 10.58 0.50 -19.18
CA ALA A 76 11.79 0.95 -19.87
C ALA A 76 11.84 2.49 -20.06
N GLN A 77 10.70 3.10 -20.40
CA GLN A 77 10.59 4.55 -20.56
C GLN A 77 10.78 5.28 -19.23
N THR A 78 10.19 4.79 -18.14
CA THR A 78 10.33 5.41 -16.81
C THR A 78 11.76 5.28 -16.30
N LEU A 79 12.38 4.11 -16.44
CA LEU A 79 13.79 3.89 -16.04
C LEU A 79 14.74 4.82 -16.80
N SER A 80 14.44 5.11 -18.08
CA SER A 80 15.20 6.08 -18.89
C SER A 80 15.25 7.47 -18.25
N ARG A 81 14.15 7.90 -17.59
CA ARG A 81 14.11 9.17 -16.85
C ARG A 81 14.98 9.09 -15.60
N GLU A 82 14.90 7.99 -14.85
CA GLU A 82 15.65 7.84 -13.60
C GLU A 82 17.18 7.76 -13.83
N TYR A 83 17.66 7.24 -14.96
CA TYR A 83 19.10 7.28 -15.31
C TYR A 83 19.66 8.69 -15.51
N THR A 84 18.82 9.68 -15.80
CA THR A 84 19.26 11.08 -15.88
C THR A 84 19.56 11.66 -14.51
N VAL A 85 18.89 11.14 -13.47
CA VAL A 85 18.99 11.62 -12.09
C VAL A 85 20.03 10.82 -11.29
N PHE A 86 20.12 9.50 -11.51
CA PHE A 86 20.92 8.59 -10.69
C PHE A 86 22.12 8.00 -11.42
N LEU A 87 23.22 7.85 -10.69
CA LEU A 87 24.44 7.21 -11.20
C LEU A 87 24.42 5.69 -11.05
N LYS A 88 23.56 5.16 -10.17
CA LYS A 88 23.51 3.73 -9.85
C LYS A 88 22.08 3.24 -9.73
N ALA A 89 21.86 1.99 -10.15
CA ALA A 89 20.61 1.28 -9.94
C ALA A 89 20.88 -0.19 -9.60
N ASP A 90 20.12 -0.75 -8.66
CA ASP A 90 20.19 -2.16 -8.30
C ASP A 90 18.82 -2.82 -8.49
N LEU A 91 18.83 -3.98 -9.12
CA LEU A 91 17.69 -4.87 -9.29
C LEU A 91 17.91 -6.08 -8.38
N ASN A 92 16.92 -6.35 -7.53
CA ASN A 92 16.84 -7.57 -6.74
C ASN A 92 15.69 -8.43 -7.26
N ASP A 93 16.06 -9.61 -7.74
CA ASP A 93 15.15 -10.65 -8.22
C ASP A 93 15.23 -11.85 -7.25
N LYS A 94 14.17 -12.66 -7.16
CA LYS A 94 14.16 -13.88 -6.32
C LYS A 94 15.34 -14.82 -6.62
N ASN A 95 15.84 -14.83 -7.86
CA ASN A 95 16.85 -15.76 -8.35
C ASN A 95 18.14 -15.06 -8.83
N GLY A 96 18.33 -13.78 -8.54
CA GLY A 96 19.52 -13.05 -9.00
C GLY A 96 19.52 -11.57 -8.63
N THR A 97 20.60 -10.90 -8.97
CA THR A 97 20.70 -9.44 -8.83
C THR A 97 21.33 -8.83 -10.07
N ALA A 98 20.99 -7.57 -10.35
CA ALA A 98 21.69 -6.77 -11.33
C ALA A 98 22.09 -5.43 -10.74
N SER A 99 23.27 -4.91 -11.12
CA SER A 99 23.72 -3.57 -10.72
C SER A 99 24.13 -2.80 -11.96
N TYR A 100 23.54 -1.62 -12.15
CA TYR A 100 23.92 -0.61 -13.13
C TYR A 100 24.73 0.49 -12.44
N MET A 101 25.81 0.90 -13.09
CA MET A 101 26.66 2.00 -12.66
C MET A 101 27.10 2.82 -13.87
N THR A 102 27.05 4.14 -13.77
CA THR A 102 27.76 5.05 -14.70
C THR A 102 28.90 5.75 -14.01
N SER A 103 30.05 5.82 -14.67
CA SER A 103 31.17 6.63 -14.22
C SER A 103 30.88 8.12 -14.41
N GLN A 104 31.68 8.98 -13.78
CA GLN A 104 31.65 10.44 -14.01
C GLN A 104 31.90 10.80 -15.48
N LYS A 105 32.63 9.95 -16.23
CA LYS A 105 32.91 10.11 -17.66
C LYS A 105 31.85 9.47 -18.57
N GLY A 106 30.73 9.01 -18.03
CA GLY A 106 29.62 8.42 -18.79
C GLY A 106 29.83 6.97 -19.22
N LYS A 107 30.87 6.28 -18.71
CA LYS A 107 31.05 4.85 -18.97
C LYS A 107 30.02 4.06 -18.17
N GLU A 108 29.12 3.38 -18.87
CA GLU A 108 28.10 2.52 -18.27
C GLU A 108 28.67 1.12 -18.00
N THR A 109 28.22 0.48 -16.93
CA THR A 109 28.57 -0.89 -16.56
C THR A 109 27.36 -1.56 -15.95
N VAL A 110 27.05 -2.78 -16.42
CA VAL A 110 26.02 -3.63 -15.84
C VAL A 110 26.63 -4.94 -15.38
N LEU A 111 26.31 -5.34 -14.16
CA LEU A 111 26.70 -6.61 -13.59
C LEU A 111 25.46 -7.45 -13.31
N LEU A 112 25.25 -8.52 -14.07
CA LEU A 112 24.19 -9.50 -13.86
C LEU A 112 24.72 -10.68 -13.02
N LYS A 113 23.94 -11.15 -12.05
CA LYS A 113 24.25 -12.29 -11.17
C LYS A 113 23.06 -13.25 -11.09
N GLY A 114 23.35 -14.52 -10.80
CA GLY A 114 22.32 -15.57 -10.71
C GLY A 114 21.65 -15.83 -12.05
N LYS A 115 20.36 -16.16 -12.02
CA LYS A 115 19.59 -16.49 -13.23
C LYS A 115 19.37 -15.30 -14.17
N LEU A 116 19.60 -14.05 -13.71
CA LEU A 116 19.50 -12.87 -14.57
C LEU A 116 20.55 -12.83 -15.69
N LYS A 117 21.62 -13.63 -15.61
CA LYS A 117 22.60 -13.79 -16.70
C LYS A 117 22.04 -14.56 -17.90
N ASP A 118 21.01 -15.36 -17.67
CA ASP A 118 20.36 -16.16 -18.70
C ASP A 118 19.37 -15.27 -19.48
N PRO A 119 19.54 -15.11 -20.81
CA PRO A 119 18.61 -14.33 -21.62
C PRO A 119 17.18 -14.93 -21.64
N ASP A 120 17.05 -16.24 -21.44
CA ASP A 120 15.76 -16.95 -21.48
C ASP A 120 15.05 -16.94 -20.12
N TYR A 121 15.74 -16.51 -19.05
CA TYR A 121 15.13 -16.36 -17.72
C TYR A 121 14.04 -15.29 -17.70
N GLY A 122 12.87 -15.66 -17.15
CA GLY A 122 11.73 -14.76 -17.03
C GLY A 122 10.94 -14.54 -18.32
N ALA A 123 11.10 -15.42 -19.32
CA ALA A 123 10.33 -15.37 -20.58
C ALA A 123 8.83 -15.68 -20.38
N ALA A 124 8.47 -16.43 -19.34
CA ALA A 124 7.07 -16.68 -18.98
C ALA A 124 6.53 -15.52 -18.15
N GLU A 125 5.42 -14.92 -18.63
CA GLU A 125 4.64 -13.93 -17.88
C GLU A 125 3.98 -14.59 -16.67
N ALA A 126 4.05 -13.93 -15.51
CA ALA A 126 3.37 -14.41 -14.32
C ALA A 126 1.87 -14.13 -14.40
N ASP A 127 1.06 -15.05 -13.87
CA ASP A 127 -0.34 -14.76 -13.62
C ASP A 127 -0.49 -13.93 -12.33
N PHE A 128 -0.61 -12.62 -12.49
CA PHE A 128 -0.79 -11.69 -11.38
C PHE A 128 -2.18 -11.76 -10.73
N ARG A 129 -3.12 -12.54 -11.29
CA ARG A 129 -4.43 -12.78 -10.67
C ARG A 129 -4.34 -13.63 -9.41
N GLU A 130 -3.36 -14.53 -9.34
CA GLU A 130 -3.17 -15.42 -8.19
C GLU A 130 -2.34 -14.76 -7.07
N THR A 131 -1.60 -13.69 -7.39
CA THR A 131 -0.76 -12.93 -6.44
C THR A 131 -1.51 -11.77 -5.75
N CYS A 132 -2.74 -12.03 -5.30
CA CYS A 132 -3.59 -11.11 -4.52
C CYS A 132 -2.95 -10.57 -3.22
N THR A 133 -1.77 -11.06 -2.83
CA THR A 133 -1.00 -10.59 -1.67
C THR A 133 -0.12 -9.36 -1.93
N LEU A 134 0.01 -8.91 -3.19
CA LEU A 134 0.82 -7.75 -3.59
C LEU A 134 0.03 -6.44 -3.71
N GLY A 135 -1.29 -6.47 -3.47
CA GLY A 135 -2.12 -5.27 -3.52
C GLY A 135 -1.99 -4.39 -2.27
N ASN A 136 -2.27 -3.09 -2.43
CA ASN A 136 -2.45 -2.17 -1.29
C ASN A 136 -3.88 -2.24 -0.73
N ASP A 137 -4.78 -2.91 -1.44
CA ASP A 137 -6.19 -3.06 -1.08
C ASP A 137 -6.35 -4.11 0.02
N LYS A 138 -6.01 -3.73 1.24
CA LYS A 138 -6.33 -4.53 2.42
C LYS A 138 -7.77 -4.26 2.82
N VAL A 139 -8.56 -5.32 2.94
CA VAL A 139 -9.87 -5.26 3.61
C VAL A 139 -9.61 -4.83 5.05
N LYS A 140 -10.23 -3.73 5.47
CA LYS A 140 -10.14 -3.27 6.85
C LYS A 140 -11.10 -4.10 7.69
N ASN A 141 -10.57 -4.84 8.66
CA ASN A 141 -11.34 -5.66 9.59
C ASN A 141 -11.97 -4.78 10.68
N HIS A 142 -12.98 -3.99 10.31
CA HIS A 142 -13.81 -3.26 11.26
C HIS A 142 -14.84 -4.19 11.91
N LEU A 143 -15.31 -3.84 13.11
CA LEU A 143 -16.44 -4.53 13.74
C LEU A 143 -17.75 -4.33 12.95
N LEU A 144 -17.89 -3.15 12.34
CA LEU A 144 -19.01 -2.81 11.48
C LEU A 144 -18.65 -3.07 10.02
N THR A 145 -19.59 -3.67 9.29
CA THR A 145 -19.42 -4.08 7.90
C THR A 145 -20.02 -3.08 6.90
N GLY A 146 -20.91 -2.19 7.38
CA GLY A 146 -21.70 -1.28 6.56
C GLY A 146 -23.15 -1.74 6.37
N ALA A 147 -23.45 -3.00 6.64
CA ALA A 147 -24.79 -3.58 6.50
C ALA A 147 -25.74 -3.21 7.66
N GLU A 148 -25.21 -2.66 8.74
CA GLU A 148 -25.96 -2.38 9.97
C GLU A 148 -27.07 -1.35 9.70
N PRO A 149 -28.34 -1.62 10.11
CA PRO A 149 -29.48 -0.80 9.73
C PRO A 149 -29.34 0.70 10.07
N PHE A 150 -28.71 1.01 11.21
CA PHE A 150 -28.53 2.40 11.64
C PHE A 150 -27.61 3.19 10.69
N LEU A 151 -26.64 2.54 10.04
CA LEU A 151 -25.77 3.20 9.07
C LEU A 151 -26.52 3.65 7.82
N ARG A 152 -27.50 2.86 7.38
CA ARG A 152 -28.39 3.23 6.27
C ARG A 152 -29.31 4.38 6.66
N LEU A 153 -29.93 4.28 7.84
CA LEU A 153 -30.85 5.31 8.36
C LEU A 153 -30.13 6.66 8.56
N LEU A 154 -28.84 6.64 8.87
CA LEU A 154 -28.01 7.82 9.06
C LEU A 154 -27.32 8.31 7.77
N ASP A 155 -27.67 7.76 6.61
CA ASP A 155 -27.14 8.13 5.29
C ASP A 155 -25.60 7.97 5.23
N ILE A 156 -25.09 6.88 5.84
CA ILE A 156 -23.68 6.47 5.75
C ILE A 156 -23.49 5.44 4.64
N THR A 157 -24.41 4.47 4.56
CA THR A 157 -24.38 3.38 3.59
C THR A 157 -25.63 3.35 2.72
N ASP A 158 -25.48 2.78 1.52
CA ASP A 158 -26.61 2.53 0.63
C ASP A 158 -27.41 1.28 1.05
N LYS A 159 -28.43 0.93 0.26
CA LYS A 159 -29.26 -0.26 0.51
C LYS A 159 -28.46 -1.56 0.59
N ASN A 160 -27.32 -1.64 -0.10
CA ASN A 160 -26.45 -2.81 -0.17
C ASN A 160 -25.33 -2.78 0.89
N GLY A 161 -25.29 -1.77 1.76
CA GLY A 161 -24.26 -1.62 2.78
C GLY A 161 -22.96 -0.98 2.28
N ARG A 162 -22.91 -0.49 1.03
CA ARG A 162 -21.74 0.24 0.52
C ARG A 162 -21.72 1.65 1.12
N VAL A 163 -20.60 2.02 1.74
CA VAL A 163 -20.37 3.35 2.29
C VAL A 163 -20.23 4.38 1.18
N HIS A 164 -20.99 5.47 1.26
CA HIS A 164 -20.88 6.59 0.32
C HIS A 164 -19.50 7.23 0.39
N ASP A 165 -18.89 7.58 -0.75
CA ASP A 165 -17.51 8.06 -0.82
C ASP A 165 -17.27 9.29 0.07
N LYS A 166 -18.23 10.22 0.11
CA LYS A 166 -18.21 11.41 0.97
C LYS A 166 -18.34 11.11 2.48
N LYS A 167 -18.79 9.90 2.84
CA LYS A 167 -19.03 9.47 4.23
C LYS A 167 -17.96 8.52 4.76
N GLN A 168 -16.98 8.16 3.94
CA GLN A 168 -15.87 7.27 4.32
C GLN A 168 -15.14 7.72 5.59
N ALA A 169 -14.91 9.02 5.75
CA ALA A 169 -14.29 9.56 6.97
C ALA A 169 -15.19 9.37 8.21
N LYS A 170 -16.50 9.60 8.06
CA LYS A 170 -17.48 9.43 9.13
C LYS A 170 -17.65 7.96 9.51
N PHE A 171 -17.72 7.06 8.53
CA PHE A 171 -17.79 5.61 8.78
C PHE A 171 -16.57 5.12 9.57
N ARG A 172 -15.34 5.53 9.19
CA ARG A 172 -14.13 5.20 9.97
C ARG A 172 -14.17 5.73 11.39
N GLN A 173 -14.73 6.92 11.61
CA GLN A 173 -14.92 7.47 12.96
C GLN A 173 -15.84 6.58 13.79
N ILE A 174 -16.96 6.12 13.22
CA ILE A 174 -17.91 5.23 13.88
C ILE A 174 -17.25 3.88 14.21
N CYS A 175 -16.57 3.25 13.24
CA CYS A 175 -15.89 1.97 13.47
C CYS A 175 -14.84 2.06 14.60
N ARG A 176 -14.00 3.11 14.59
CA ARG A 176 -13.01 3.32 15.64
C ARG A 176 -13.66 3.54 17.01
N PHE A 177 -14.78 4.25 17.07
CA PHE A 177 -15.55 4.43 18.30
C PHE A 177 -16.10 3.10 18.82
N THR A 178 -16.67 2.24 17.96
CA THR A 178 -17.16 0.93 18.38
C THR A 178 -16.06 0.02 18.93
N GLU A 179 -14.85 0.11 18.38
CA GLU A 179 -13.68 -0.60 18.92
C GLU A 179 -13.35 -0.11 20.33
N TYR A 180 -13.40 1.20 20.59
CA TYR A 180 -13.18 1.77 21.93
C TYR A 180 -14.25 1.38 22.94
N ILE A 181 -15.53 1.39 22.55
CA ILE A 181 -16.61 0.99 23.45
C ILE A 181 -16.49 -0.50 23.78
N LYS A 182 -16.21 -1.34 22.78
CA LYS A 182 -15.95 -2.76 23.00
C LYS A 182 -14.82 -2.94 24.01
N GLU A 183 -13.68 -2.30 23.81
CA GLU A 183 -12.54 -2.39 24.75
C GLU A 183 -12.92 -1.93 26.17
N ALA A 184 -13.56 -0.77 26.29
CA ALA A 184 -13.95 -0.18 27.56
C ALA A 184 -14.93 -1.07 28.35
N VAL A 185 -15.88 -1.70 27.67
CA VAL A 185 -16.89 -2.57 28.33
C VAL A 185 -16.36 -3.99 28.56
N SER A 186 -15.44 -4.48 27.73
CA SER A 186 -14.90 -5.86 27.84
C SER A 186 -14.09 -6.10 29.12
N GLY A 187 -13.45 -5.05 29.67
CA GLY A 187 -12.58 -5.15 30.85
C GLY A 187 -13.29 -4.99 32.20
N HIS A 188 -14.58 -4.65 32.22
CA HIS A 188 -15.31 -4.39 33.45
C HIS A 188 -16.32 -5.51 33.72
N PRO A 189 -16.28 -6.18 34.89
CA PRO A 189 -17.41 -6.98 35.30
C PRO A 189 -18.62 -6.04 35.40
N VAL A 190 -19.68 -6.36 34.66
CA VAL A 190 -20.95 -5.65 34.68
C VAL A 190 -21.64 -5.96 36.03
N SER A 191 -21.04 -5.50 37.12
CA SER A 191 -21.51 -5.65 38.49
C SER A 191 -21.43 -4.29 39.19
N GLY A 192 -22.49 -3.51 39.02
CA GLY A 192 -23.12 -2.76 40.10
C GLY A 192 -22.30 -1.75 40.91
N HIS A 193 -21.58 -0.83 40.27
CA HIS A 193 -21.19 0.42 40.95
C HIS A 193 -21.83 1.65 40.30
N PRO A 194 -22.75 2.34 41.00
CA PRO A 194 -23.47 3.46 40.44
C PRO A 194 -22.57 4.71 40.40
N VAL A 195 -22.50 5.34 39.24
CA VAL A 195 -22.19 6.77 39.16
C VAL A 195 -23.51 7.49 39.48
N SER A 196 -23.60 8.04 40.70
CA SER A 196 -24.73 8.81 41.25
C SER A 196 -26.06 8.06 41.50
N GLY A 197 -26.30 7.70 42.76
CA GLY A 197 -27.61 7.86 43.41
C GLY A 197 -28.73 6.82 43.23
N HIS A 198 -28.67 5.86 42.31
CA HIS A 198 -29.72 4.83 42.16
C HIS A 198 -29.19 3.39 42.30
N PRO A 199 -29.85 2.51 43.09
CA PRO A 199 -29.45 1.12 43.23
C PRO A 199 -29.94 0.30 42.03
N VAL A 200 -29.02 -0.45 41.39
CA VAL A 200 -29.37 -1.43 40.35
C VAL A 200 -29.60 -2.78 41.03
N SER A 201 -30.85 -3.23 41.05
CA SER A 201 -31.25 -4.58 41.44
C SER A 201 -31.47 -5.42 40.17
N GLY A 202 -30.56 -6.35 39.87
CA GLY A 202 -30.71 -7.29 38.75
C GLY A 202 -29.38 -7.88 38.28
N LYS A 203 -29.38 -9.16 37.90
CA LYS A 203 -28.23 -9.82 37.27
C LYS A 203 -28.00 -9.20 35.89
N GLY A 204 -26.89 -8.47 35.74
CA GLY A 204 -26.55 -7.70 34.53
C GLY A 204 -26.77 -6.22 34.78
N GLY A 205 -25.72 -5.50 35.17
CA GLY A 205 -25.79 -4.06 35.38
C GLY A 205 -26.09 -3.31 34.08
N GLU A 206 -26.94 -2.29 34.16
CA GLU A 206 -27.15 -1.34 33.06
C GLU A 206 -25.95 -0.38 32.95
N ILE A 207 -25.54 -0.06 31.72
CA ILE A 207 -24.53 0.96 31.44
C ILE A 207 -25.25 2.24 31.02
N TYR A 208 -25.04 3.31 31.77
CA TYR A 208 -25.57 4.63 31.43
C TYR A 208 -24.57 5.37 30.55
N VAL A 209 -24.98 5.71 29.33
CA VAL A 209 -24.16 6.44 28.35
C VAL A 209 -24.75 7.82 28.13
N CYS A 210 -23.90 8.85 28.19
CA CYS A 210 -24.28 10.23 27.90
C CYS A 210 -23.55 10.71 26.64
N ASP A 211 -24.29 10.92 25.54
CA ASP A 211 -23.76 11.46 24.28
C ASP A 211 -23.92 12.98 24.26
N LEU A 212 -22.89 13.68 24.71
CA LEU A 212 -22.88 15.14 24.75
C LEU A 212 -22.66 15.71 23.35
N CYS A 213 -23.45 16.74 22.98
CA CYS A 213 -23.38 17.38 21.66
C CYS A 213 -23.59 16.40 20.49
N CYS A 214 -24.50 15.43 20.66
CA CYS A 214 -24.66 14.26 19.79
C CYS A 214 -24.95 14.58 18.32
N GLY A 215 -25.50 15.76 18.00
CA GLY A 215 -25.81 16.18 16.63
C GLY A 215 -26.78 15.21 15.95
N LYS A 216 -26.28 14.42 14.98
CA LYS A 216 -27.05 13.36 14.30
C LYS A 216 -27.04 12.01 15.03
N SER A 217 -26.48 11.96 16.23
CA SER A 217 -26.47 10.81 17.14
C SER A 217 -25.78 9.57 16.58
N TYR A 218 -24.81 9.72 15.66
CA TYR A 218 -24.05 8.62 15.06
C TYR A 218 -23.45 7.67 16.10
N LEU A 219 -22.86 8.23 17.16
CA LEU A 219 -22.16 7.47 18.19
C LEU A 219 -23.16 6.84 19.17
N SER A 220 -24.26 7.52 19.50
CA SER A 220 -25.37 6.91 20.26
C SER A 220 -25.88 5.63 19.60
N PHE A 221 -26.21 5.67 18.30
CA PHE A 221 -26.70 4.48 17.60
C PHE A 221 -25.64 3.38 17.52
N ALA A 222 -24.36 3.75 17.36
CA ALA A 222 -23.26 2.81 17.31
C ALA A 222 -22.92 2.19 18.68
N ALA A 223 -23.18 2.88 19.80
CA ALA A 223 -23.01 2.35 21.15
C ALA A 223 -24.16 1.43 21.57
N TYR A 224 -25.37 1.71 21.07
CA TYR A 224 -26.56 0.89 21.32
C TYR A 224 -26.52 -0.45 20.57
N TYR A 225 -26.00 -0.42 19.34
CA TYR A 225 -25.87 -1.60 18.48
C TYR A 225 -24.77 -2.55 18.97
#